data_AF-A0A4Q6BJR7-F1
#
_entry.id   AF-A0A4Q6BJR7-F1
#
_cell.length_a   1.000
_cell.length_b   1.000
_cell.length_c   1.000
_cell.angle_alpha   90.00
_cell.angle_beta   90.00
_cell.angle_gamma   90.00
#
_symmetry.space_group_name_H-M   'P 1'
#
loop_
_entity.id
_entity.type
_entity.pdbx_description
1 polymer ?
#
loop_
_entity_poly.entity_id
_entity_poly.type
_entity_poly.pdbx_seq_one_letter_code
_entity_poly.pdbx_strand_id
1 'polypeptide(L)'
;MVRVAWLGTMVGCLLAACGYESEPAFGPVDADAGPGSSSGSSGAVLPSCGVGTEARCKDGAACSTARDCESASCVQGTCASATTTDGVKNGSETGIDCGGPGAPQCAAQGTCLVATDCIDGVCAAGVCQAASPTDAVQNGLETDVDCGGGRRGRLT
;
A
#
# COMPACT_ATOMS: atom_id res chain seq x y z
N MET A 1 7.72 54.70 27.84
CA MET A 1 8.56 55.88 27.52
C MET A 1 9.95 55.29 27.33
N VAL A 2 10.44 55.06 26.13
CA VAL A 2 11.01 56.03 25.18
C VAL A 2 11.00 55.36 23.79
N ARG A 3 10.47 56.07 22.78
CA ARG A 3 10.62 55.76 21.36
C ARG A 3 12.01 56.21 20.87
N VAL A 4 12.34 55.94 19.60
CA VAL A 4 13.46 56.47 18.77
C VAL A 4 14.54 55.38 18.54
N ALA A 5 15.01 55.06 17.34
CA ALA A 5 14.82 55.62 16.00
C ALA A 5 15.02 54.52 14.95
N TRP A 6 14.22 54.61 13.88
CA TRP A 6 14.56 54.08 12.57
C TRP A 6 15.72 54.88 11.97
N LEU A 7 16.74 54.20 11.46
CA LEU A 7 17.64 54.75 10.45
C LEU A 7 17.67 53.75 9.29
N GLY A 8 16.73 53.96 8.37
CA GLY A 8 16.84 53.44 7.02
C GLY A 8 17.89 54.23 6.25
N THR A 9 18.78 53.55 5.57
CA THR A 9 19.52 54.10 4.44
C THR A 9 18.66 53.94 3.20
N MET A 10 17.94 55.00 2.85
CA MET A 10 17.42 55.21 1.51
C MET A 10 18.58 55.57 0.58
N VAL A 11 18.83 54.75 -0.44
CA VAL A 11 19.25 55.26 -1.74
C VAL A 11 18.26 54.69 -2.74
N GLY A 12 17.19 55.47 -2.92
CA GLY A 12 16.26 55.27 -4.00
C GLY A 12 16.75 55.93 -5.29
N CYS A 13 16.18 55.40 -6.37
CA CYS A 13 15.73 56.14 -7.55
C CYS A 13 16.80 56.56 -8.58
N LEU A 14 16.83 55.81 -9.69
CA LEU A 14 16.63 56.36 -11.03
C LEU A 14 16.22 55.17 -11.94
N LEU A 15 14.92 54.90 -12.09
CA LEU A 15 14.15 55.27 -13.30
C LEU A 15 14.74 54.69 -14.60
N ALA A 16 14.17 53.58 -15.07
CA ALA A 16 13.62 53.45 -16.42
C ALA A 16 12.96 52.07 -16.57
N ALA A 17 11.64 52.08 -16.81
CA ALA A 17 10.87 50.91 -17.19
C ALA A 17 10.74 50.87 -18.72
N CYS A 18 11.08 49.74 -19.37
CA CYS A 18 10.47 49.23 -20.61
C CYS A 18 11.14 47.90 -21.08
N GLY A 19 10.33 46.88 -21.45
CA GLY A 19 10.76 45.67 -22.19
C GLY A 19 10.91 44.39 -21.35
N TYR A 20 9.88 43.57 -21.12
CA TYR A 20 9.58 42.33 -21.88
C TYR A 20 10.66 41.87 -22.86
N GLU A 21 11.23 40.66 -22.68
CA GLU A 21 11.55 39.58 -23.65
C GLU A 21 12.05 38.37 -22.81
N SER A 22 11.21 37.38 -22.46
CA SER A 22 10.99 36.09 -23.14
C SER A 22 12.20 35.15 -23.28
N GLU A 23 12.25 34.17 -22.36
CA GLU A 23 12.69 32.76 -22.46
C GLU A 23 14.19 32.40 -22.62
N PRO A 24 14.76 31.60 -21.69
CA PRO A 24 15.78 30.62 -22.03
C PRO A 24 15.13 29.28 -22.38
N ALA A 25 15.37 28.86 -23.61
CA ALA A 25 14.98 27.58 -24.19
C ALA A 25 15.42 26.38 -23.32
N PHE A 26 14.44 25.71 -22.72
CA PHE A 26 14.53 24.28 -22.45
C PHE A 26 13.66 23.62 -23.51
N GLY A 27 14.33 23.00 -24.48
CA GLY A 27 13.67 22.26 -25.56
C GLY A 27 12.74 21.17 -25.02
N PRO A 28 11.79 20.71 -25.84
CA PRO A 28 10.93 19.61 -25.47
C PRO A 28 11.81 18.40 -25.15
N VAL A 29 11.65 17.87 -23.94
CA VAL A 29 11.99 16.48 -23.68
C VAL A 29 10.97 15.67 -24.48
N ASP A 30 11.32 15.36 -25.73
CA ASP A 30 10.74 14.22 -26.44
C ASP A 30 11.17 13.00 -25.64
N ALA A 31 10.39 12.69 -24.60
CA ALA A 31 10.46 11.40 -23.96
C ALA A 31 10.14 10.39 -25.05
N ASP A 32 11.14 9.56 -25.37
CA ASP A 32 11.04 8.36 -26.15
C ASP A 32 9.77 7.59 -25.77
N ALA A 33 8.69 7.89 -26.47
CA ALA A 33 7.64 6.94 -26.74
C ALA A 33 8.31 5.86 -27.57
N GLY A 34 8.91 4.89 -26.87
CA GLY A 34 9.24 3.61 -27.46
C GLY A 34 8.01 3.08 -28.20
N PRO A 35 8.17 2.20 -29.21
CA PRO A 35 7.05 1.60 -29.90
C PRO A 35 6.25 0.75 -28.92
N GLY A 36 5.34 1.40 -28.18
CA GLY A 36 4.25 0.78 -27.48
C GLY A 36 3.52 -0.02 -28.53
N SER A 37 3.67 -1.32 -28.42
CA SER A 37 3.17 -2.28 -29.37
C SER A 37 1.68 -1.99 -29.57
N SER A 38 1.38 -1.40 -30.72
CA SER A 38 0.06 -1.46 -31.32
C SER A 38 -0.15 -2.91 -31.72
N SER A 39 -0.41 -3.76 -30.73
CA SER A 39 -1.05 -5.05 -30.96
C SER A 39 -2.44 -4.72 -31.49
N GLY A 40 -2.52 -4.59 -32.81
CA GLY A 40 -3.76 -4.43 -33.54
C GLY A 40 -4.73 -5.51 -33.09
N SER A 41 -5.80 -5.07 -32.44
CA SER A 41 -6.96 -5.91 -32.19
C SER A 41 -7.84 -5.78 -33.41
N SER A 42 -7.60 -6.65 -34.40
CA SER A 42 -8.50 -6.86 -35.52
C SER A 42 -9.88 -7.30 -34.99
N GLY A 43 -10.77 -6.34 -34.74
CA GLY A 43 -12.22 -6.55 -34.70
C GLY A 43 -12.83 -7.25 -33.48
N ALA A 44 -12.25 -7.17 -32.28
CA ALA A 44 -12.94 -7.57 -31.05
C ALA A 44 -13.55 -6.34 -30.36
N VAL A 45 -14.83 -6.40 -30.01
CA VAL A 45 -15.47 -5.41 -29.13
C VAL A 45 -14.62 -5.37 -27.85
N LEU A 46 -14.00 -4.24 -27.53
CA LEU A 46 -13.16 -4.12 -26.33
C LEU A 46 -14.01 -4.53 -25.12
N PRO A 47 -13.56 -5.47 -24.27
CA PRO A 47 -14.22 -5.69 -22.99
C PRO A 47 -14.10 -4.40 -22.17
N SER A 48 -15.18 -4.01 -21.49
CA SER A 48 -15.25 -2.76 -20.72
C SER A 48 -14.31 -2.73 -19.50
N CYS A 49 -13.60 -3.81 -19.23
CA CYS A 49 -12.64 -4.02 -18.15
C CYS A 49 -11.67 -5.15 -18.52
N GLY A 50 -10.55 -5.27 -17.79
CA GLY A 50 -9.56 -6.35 -17.97
C GLY A 50 -8.46 -6.01 -18.97
N VAL A 51 -7.84 -7.04 -19.56
CA VAL A 51 -6.66 -6.93 -20.44
C VAL A 51 -6.76 -5.78 -21.45
N GLY A 52 -5.77 -4.90 -21.46
CA GLY A 52 -5.70 -3.76 -22.38
C GLY A 52 -6.54 -2.55 -21.97
N THR A 53 -7.13 -2.56 -20.77
CA THR A 53 -7.84 -1.41 -20.19
C THR A 53 -7.29 -1.09 -18.80
N GLU A 54 -7.47 0.14 -18.33
CA GLU A 54 -7.05 0.55 -16.98
C GLU A 54 -8.05 0.10 -15.89
N ALA A 55 -9.25 -0.35 -16.29
CA ALA A 55 -10.32 -0.75 -15.40
C ALA A 55 -10.27 -2.25 -15.09
N ARG A 56 -10.28 -2.60 -13.80
CA ARG A 56 -10.45 -3.99 -13.35
C ARG A 56 -11.92 -4.40 -13.37
N CYS A 57 -12.16 -5.67 -13.61
CA CYS A 57 -13.46 -6.28 -13.73
C CYS A 57 -14.06 -6.66 -12.36
N LYS A 58 -15.38 -6.49 -12.25
CA LYS A 58 -16.19 -6.98 -11.13
C LYS A 58 -16.31 -8.51 -11.16
N ASP A 59 -16.69 -9.08 -10.03
CA ASP A 59 -17.00 -10.52 -9.89
C ASP A 59 -17.98 -10.99 -10.97
N GLY A 60 -17.76 -12.20 -11.51
CA GLY A 60 -18.56 -12.81 -12.57
C GLY A 60 -18.21 -12.37 -14.00
N ALA A 61 -17.36 -11.36 -14.18
CA ALA A 61 -16.87 -10.96 -15.50
C ALA A 61 -15.80 -11.93 -16.04
N ALA A 62 -15.64 -11.98 -17.36
CA ALA A 62 -14.58 -12.77 -17.98
C ALA A 62 -13.20 -12.18 -17.67
N CYS A 63 -12.22 -13.05 -17.45
CA CYS A 63 -10.83 -12.68 -17.19
C CYS A 63 -9.87 -13.67 -17.86
N SER A 64 -8.66 -13.20 -18.15
CA SER A 64 -7.55 -14.03 -18.63
C SER A 64 -6.46 -14.18 -17.57
N THR A 65 -6.33 -13.19 -16.69
CA THR A 65 -5.37 -13.16 -15.59
C THR A 65 -6.01 -12.63 -14.32
N ALA A 66 -5.42 -12.96 -13.17
CA ALA A 66 -5.78 -12.40 -11.87
C ALA A 66 -5.87 -10.87 -11.86
N ARG A 67 -4.98 -10.19 -12.58
CA ARG A 67 -4.92 -8.71 -12.63
C ARG A 67 -6.13 -8.07 -13.30
N ASP A 68 -6.87 -8.84 -14.10
CA ASP A 68 -8.08 -8.36 -14.74
C ASP A 68 -9.20 -8.15 -13.73
N CYS A 69 -9.16 -8.80 -12.57
CA CYS A 69 -10.22 -8.77 -11.57
C CYS A 69 -9.91 -7.79 -10.44
N GLU A 70 -10.95 -7.10 -9.96
CA GLU A 70 -10.84 -6.26 -8.75
C GLU A 70 -10.41 -7.08 -7.53
N SER A 71 -10.92 -8.31 -7.42
CA SER A 71 -10.55 -9.30 -6.40
C SER A 71 -9.15 -9.90 -6.55
N ALA A 72 -8.44 -9.57 -7.63
CA ALA A 72 -7.19 -10.22 -8.01
C ALA A 72 -7.30 -11.76 -8.17
N SER A 73 -8.51 -12.31 -8.33
CA SER A 73 -8.75 -13.75 -8.45
C SER A 73 -9.51 -14.07 -9.74
N CYS A 74 -8.82 -14.72 -10.68
CA CYS A 74 -9.40 -15.19 -11.94
C CYS A 74 -9.46 -16.72 -11.92
N VAL A 75 -10.65 -17.27 -11.74
CA VAL A 75 -10.87 -18.71 -11.58
C VAL A 75 -11.66 -19.22 -12.76
N GLN A 76 -11.08 -20.15 -13.52
CA GLN A 76 -11.70 -20.74 -14.71
C GLN A 76 -12.17 -19.70 -15.75
N GLY A 77 -11.42 -18.61 -15.91
CA GLY A 77 -11.72 -17.55 -16.88
C GLY A 77 -12.79 -16.55 -16.41
N THR A 78 -13.19 -16.60 -15.14
CA THR A 78 -14.17 -15.68 -14.54
C THR A 78 -13.64 -15.08 -13.25
N CYS A 79 -13.89 -13.79 -13.02
CA CYS A 79 -13.52 -13.13 -11.77
C CYS A 79 -14.31 -13.72 -10.60
N ALA A 80 -13.59 -14.28 -9.64
CA ALA A 80 -14.16 -14.81 -8.41
C ALA A 80 -14.25 -13.70 -7.36
N SER A 81 -15.22 -13.79 -6.45
CA SER A 81 -15.28 -12.89 -5.29
C SER A 81 -14.11 -13.16 -4.35
N ALA A 82 -13.63 -12.09 -3.71
CA ALA A 82 -12.59 -12.19 -2.69
C ALA A 82 -13.09 -13.03 -1.50
N THR A 83 -12.29 -14.01 -1.07
CA THR A 83 -12.61 -14.81 0.12
C THR A 83 -11.38 -14.96 0.99
N THR A 84 -11.58 -15.21 2.28
CA THR A 84 -10.49 -15.28 3.27
C THR A 84 -9.75 -16.62 3.30
N THR A 85 -9.91 -17.42 2.23
CA THR A 85 -9.34 -18.77 2.09
C THR A 85 -9.05 -19.12 0.62
N ASP A 86 -8.89 -18.13 -0.27
CA ASP A 86 -8.64 -18.36 -1.70
C ASP A 86 -7.15 -18.38 -2.08
N GLY A 87 -6.24 -18.22 -1.12
CA GLY A 87 -4.80 -18.21 -1.34
C GLY A 87 -4.27 -16.89 -1.86
N VAL A 88 -5.10 -15.84 -1.92
CA VAL A 88 -4.74 -14.54 -2.48
C VAL A 88 -5.03 -13.46 -1.45
N LYS A 89 -4.01 -12.67 -1.08
CA LYS A 89 -4.22 -11.46 -0.28
C LYS A 89 -5.08 -10.46 -1.06
N ASN A 90 -6.37 -10.45 -0.78
CA ASN A 90 -7.35 -9.59 -1.44
C ASN A 90 -8.42 -9.10 -0.45
N GLY A 91 -9.44 -8.38 -0.95
CA GLY A 91 -10.53 -7.91 -0.11
C GLY A 91 -10.06 -7.03 1.07
N SER A 92 -10.37 -7.47 2.29
CA SER A 92 -10.01 -6.75 3.53
C SER A 92 -8.83 -7.37 4.28
N GLU A 93 -8.11 -8.30 3.65
CA GLU A 93 -7.05 -9.06 4.30
C GLU A 93 -5.76 -8.28 4.47
N THR A 94 -5.06 -8.53 5.58
CA THR A 94 -3.74 -7.93 5.85
C THR A 94 -2.60 -8.91 5.60
N GLY A 95 -2.86 -10.21 5.67
CA GLY A 95 -2.04 -11.31 5.17
C GLY A 95 -2.71 -12.04 4.01
N ILE A 96 -2.13 -13.16 3.57
CA ILE A 96 -2.80 -14.08 2.63
C ILE A 96 -3.74 -14.94 3.48
N ASP A 97 -5.04 -14.94 3.17
CA ASP A 97 -6.05 -15.75 3.88
C ASP A 97 -6.14 -15.46 5.40
N CYS A 98 -5.70 -14.28 5.83
CA CYS A 98 -5.65 -13.91 7.25
C CYS A 98 -5.56 -12.40 7.48
N GLY A 99 -5.94 -12.00 8.69
CA GLY A 99 -5.88 -10.61 9.18
C GLY A 99 -6.96 -9.71 8.57
N GLY A 100 -7.31 -8.64 9.28
CA GLY A 100 -8.41 -7.77 8.89
C GLY A 100 -9.82 -8.35 9.15
N PRO A 101 -10.88 -7.57 8.83
CA PRO A 101 -12.26 -7.94 9.15
C PRO A 101 -12.74 -9.23 8.45
N GLY A 102 -13.26 -10.17 9.24
CA GLY A 102 -13.87 -11.40 8.74
C GLY A 102 -12.89 -12.51 8.35
N ALA A 103 -11.58 -12.25 8.39
CA ALA A 103 -10.53 -13.25 8.21
C ALA A 103 -10.10 -13.82 9.58
N PRO A 104 -9.56 -15.06 9.62
CA PRO A 104 -8.88 -15.54 10.81
C PRO A 104 -7.63 -14.70 11.10
N GLN A 105 -7.17 -14.67 12.35
CA GLN A 105 -5.92 -14.01 12.69
C GLN A 105 -4.72 -14.74 12.06
N CYS A 106 -3.75 -13.97 11.58
CA CYS A 106 -2.50 -14.45 11.05
C CYS A 106 -1.64 -15.10 12.15
N ALA A 107 -1.07 -16.26 11.82
CA ALA A 107 -0.05 -16.90 12.63
C ALA A 107 1.27 -16.10 12.61
N ALA A 108 2.21 -16.45 13.49
CA ALA A 108 3.56 -15.90 13.47
C ALA A 108 4.17 -16.02 12.06
N GLN A 109 4.97 -15.01 11.68
CA GLN A 109 5.52 -14.80 10.33
C GLN A 109 4.49 -14.41 9.25
N GLY A 110 3.19 -14.39 9.56
CA GLY A 110 2.17 -13.81 8.67
C GLY A 110 2.27 -12.30 8.57
N THR A 111 1.88 -11.73 7.43
CA THR A 111 1.83 -10.27 7.25
C THR A 111 0.67 -9.67 8.05
N CYS A 112 0.88 -8.51 8.65
CA CYS A 112 -0.13 -7.79 9.44
C CYS A 112 -0.02 -6.28 9.24
N LEU A 113 -1.09 -5.56 9.57
CA LEU A 113 -1.09 -4.10 9.68
C LEU A 113 -1.29 -3.63 11.12
N VAL A 114 -2.04 -4.40 11.91
CA VAL A 114 -2.35 -4.08 13.31
C VAL A 114 -2.19 -5.30 14.20
N ALA A 115 -1.99 -5.06 15.50
CA ALA A 115 -1.87 -6.10 16.53
C ALA A 115 -3.00 -7.14 16.49
N THR A 116 -4.24 -6.69 16.26
CA THR A 116 -5.43 -7.56 16.21
C THR A 116 -5.42 -8.53 15.04
N ASP A 117 -4.60 -8.29 14.01
CA ASP A 117 -4.44 -9.22 12.89
C ASP A 117 -3.69 -10.48 13.31
N CYS A 118 -2.91 -10.44 14.39
CA CYS A 118 -2.04 -11.54 14.81
C CYS A 118 -2.64 -12.35 15.94
N ILE A 119 -2.49 -13.67 15.89
CA ILE A 119 -2.94 -14.58 16.96
C ILE A 119 -2.36 -14.17 18.31
N ASP A 120 -1.06 -13.87 18.34
CA ASP A 120 -0.33 -13.48 19.55
C ASP A 120 -0.48 -11.98 19.89
N GLY A 121 -1.24 -11.21 19.09
CA GLY A 121 -1.48 -9.79 19.34
C GLY A 121 -0.28 -8.87 19.06
N VAL A 122 0.81 -9.38 18.48
CA VAL A 122 2.02 -8.60 18.21
C VAL A 122 2.28 -8.48 16.71
N CYS A 123 2.05 -7.29 16.16
CA CYS A 123 2.42 -6.94 14.79
C CYS A 123 3.64 -6.02 14.82
N ALA A 124 4.82 -6.53 14.45
CA ALA A 124 6.06 -5.76 14.42
C ALA A 124 6.67 -5.78 13.02
N ALA A 125 7.06 -4.61 12.51
CA ALA A 125 7.60 -4.45 11.16
C ALA A 125 6.70 -5.04 10.05
N GLY A 126 5.37 -5.01 10.25
CA GLY A 126 4.40 -5.57 9.30
C GLY A 126 4.29 -7.10 9.31
N VAL A 127 4.86 -7.75 10.32
CA VAL A 127 4.86 -9.22 10.47
C VAL A 127 4.41 -9.61 11.87
N CYS A 128 3.56 -10.63 11.97
CA CYS A 128 3.13 -11.20 13.22
C CYS A 128 4.32 -11.88 13.91
N GLN A 129 4.59 -11.46 15.14
CA GLN A 129 5.63 -12.07 15.96
C GLN A 129 5.04 -13.27 16.70
N ALA A 130 5.90 -14.24 17.00
CA ALA A 130 5.55 -15.29 17.95
C ALA A 130 5.51 -14.69 19.35
N ALA A 131 4.61 -15.22 20.19
CA ALA A 131 4.56 -14.94 21.62
C ALA A 131 5.97 -14.99 22.26
N SER A 132 6.33 -13.96 23.00
CA SER A 132 7.62 -13.85 23.68
C SER A 132 7.42 -13.45 25.14
N PRO A 133 8.17 -14.03 26.10
CA PRO A 133 7.95 -13.86 27.54
C PRO A 133 8.31 -12.46 28.12
N THR A 134 8.51 -11.49 27.22
CA THR A 134 9.00 -10.12 27.46
C THR A 134 8.54 -9.17 26.34
N ASP A 135 7.43 -9.47 25.65
CA ASP A 135 6.90 -8.63 24.56
C ASP A 135 5.82 -7.62 25.03
N ALA A 136 5.58 -7.54 26.33
CA ALA A 136 4.58 -6.69 26.98
C ALA A 136 3.12 -7.00 26.57
N VAL A 137 2.87 -8.19 26.03
CA VAL A 137 1.53 -8.67 25.68
C VAL A 137 1.30 -10.02 26.35
N GLN A 138 0.23 -10.13 27.15
CA GLN A 138 -0.14 -11.41 27.75
C GLN A 138 -0.65 -12.39 26.66
N ASN A 139 0.24 -13.22 26.13
CA ASN A 139 -0.03 -14.15 25.03
C ASN A 139 0.66 -15.52 25.24
N GLY A 140 0.46 -16.45 24.30
CA GLY A 140 1.10 -17.76 24.35
C GLY A 140 0.77 -18.58 25.61
N LEU A 141 1.78 -18.81 26.45
CA LEU A 141 1.64 -19.58 27.70
C LEU A 141 1.52 -18.71 28.94
N GLU A 142 1.64 -17.39 28.82
CA GLU A 142 1.72 -16.47 29.95
C GLU A 142 0.45 -16.46 30.81
N THR A 143 0.63 -16.34 32.13
CA THR A 143 -0.51 -16.23 33.07
C THR A 143 -0.77 -14.80 33.53
N ASP A 144 0.18 -13.91 33.28
CA ASP A 144 0.18 -12.47 33.51
C ASP A 144 1.12 -11.84 32.46
N VAL A 145 1.03 -10.53 32.22
CA VAL A 145 1.87 -9.85 31.21
C VAL A 145 3.35 -10.11 31.50
N ASP A 146 4.05 -10.74 30.54
CA ASP A 146 5.46 -11.12 30.66
C ASP A 146 5.75 -12.04 31.87
N CYS A 147 4.73 -12.70 32.45
CA CYS A 147 4.83 -13.36 33.75
C CYS A 147 4.02 -14.67 33.87
N GLY A 148 4.65 -15.65 34.52
CA GLY A 148 4.10 -17.00 34.67
C GLY A 148 3.86 -17.70 33.33
N GLY A 149 3.34 -18.93 33.36
CA GLY A 149 3.35 -19.76 32.15
C GLY A 149 4.73 -20.33 31.84
N GLY A 150 5.00 -21.54 32.33
CA GLY A 150 6.37 -22.07 32.36
C GLY A 150 7.02 -22.22 30.99
N ARG A 151 7.94 -21.29 30.65
CA ARG A 151 9.29 -21.54 30.07
C ARG A 151 10.35 -20.51 30.50
N ARG A 152 10.34 -20.05 31.76
CA ARG A 152 11.60 -19.58 32.38
C ARG A 152 12.36 -20.84 32.82
N GLY A 153 13.59 -20.99 32.35
CA GLY A 153 14.37 -22.24 32.38
C GLY A 153 14.14 -23.13 33.61
N ARG A 154 13.59 -24.32 33.38
CA ARG A 154 14.02 -25.48 34.16
C ARG A 154 15.43 -25.76 33.70
N LEU A 155 16.41 -25.23 34.43
CA LEU A 155 17.76 -25.78 34.45
C LEU A 155 17.61 -27.27 34.75
N THR A 156 17.67 -28.10 33.71
CA THR A 156 18.06 -29.51 33.85
C THR A 156 19.56 -29.56 33.96
#